data_AF-A0A3N5QUY8-F1
#
_entry.id   AF-A0A3N5QUY8-F1
#
_cell.length_a   1.000
_cell.length_b   1.000
_cell.length_c   1.000
_cell.angle_alpha   90.00
_cell.angle_beta   90.00
_cell.angle_gamma   90.00
#
_symmetry.space_group_name_H-M   'P 1'
#
loop_
_entity.id
_entity.type
_entity.pdbx_description
1 polymer ?
#
loop_
_entity_poly.entity_id
_entity_poly.type
_entity_poly.pdbx_seq_one_letter_code
_entity_poly.pdbx_strand_id
1 'polypeptide(L)'
;DVLIVRTERELGRENAEKIALFCNVEKNAVIEEPDKEFSIYEVPLGLVEHGLDQLIVDRLGLKAGPIDMSEWQYLLHKVRNPEHEVTIAVVGKYIQHKDAYKSIYESLDHAGIAHSTRVIVKRVEAEELERGDPQSVLGGVDGILVPGGFGMRGIEGKIDAIRYARKAEIPFFGICLGMQCAVIEFARNVLGLENANSTEFAGDTPHPVICLLNDQRVVVDKGGTMRLGAQACLIEPGTHAMECYDAERITERHRHRYEFNPQYRERFSRGGMQITGTSPDGSLAEIVELTDHPWFLAVQYHPEFKSKPNRAHPLFTGFVEAALAFHQQRMQAAL
;
A
#
# COMPACT_ATOMS: atom_id res chain seq x y z
N ASP A 1 26.24 14.45 -22.89
CA ASP A 1 25.12 15.06 -23.65
C ASP A 1 24.30 16.02 -22.81
N VAL A 2 23.87 15.65 -21.60
CA VAL A 2 23.13 16.53 -20.67
C VAL A 2 23.65 16.35 -19.25
N LEU A 3 23.65 17.41 -18.45
CA LEU A 3 23.93 17.40 -17.02
C LEU A 3 22.69 17.85 -16.25
N ILE A 4 22.18 16.98 -15.38
CA ILE A 4 21.14 17.33 -14.39
C ILE A 4 21.85 17.75 -13.11
N VAL A 5 21.72 19.02 -12.74
CA VAL A 5 22.38 19.61 -11.58
C VAL A 5 21.34 19.78 -10.49
N ARG A 6 21.30 18.82 -9.55
CA ARG A 6 20.40 18.91 -8.39
C ARG A 6 20.87 19.98 -7.42
N THR A 7 19.99 20.89 -7.02
CA THR A 7 20.34 22.05 -6.17
C THR A 7 19.36 22.26 -5.02
N GLU A 8 19.88 22.74 -3.88
CA GLU A 8 19.06 23.23 -2.77
C GLU A 8 18.69 24.73 -2.93
N ARG A 9 19.36 25.43 -3.84
CA ARG A 9 19.23 26.88 -4.10
C ARG A 9 19.49 27.13 -5.58
N GLU A 10 18.99 28.26 -6.07
CA GLU A 10 19.25 28.69 -7.46
C GLU A 10 20.74 28.62 -7.82
N LEU A 11 21.05 27.88 -8.88
CA LEU A 11 22.40 27.67 -9.40
C LEU A 11 22.98 29.00 -9.91
N GLY A 12 22.15 29.78 -10.61
CA GLY A 12 22.54 31.02 -11.27
C GLY A 12 23.33 30.78 -12.56
N ARG A 13 23.18 31.72 -13.49
CA ARG A 13 23.75 31.60 -14.85
C ARG A 13 25.27 31.41 -14.87
N GLU A 14 26.00 32.14 -14.03
CA GLU A 14 27.47 32.07 -14.02
C GLU A 14 27.97 30.66 -13.66
N ASN A 15 27.36 30.02 -12.66
CA ASN A 15 27.75 28.67 -12.26
C ASN A 15 27.36 27.64 -13.33
N ALA A 16 26.18 27.78 -13.93
CA ALA A 16 25.77 26.93 -15.06
C ALA A 16 26.76 27.04 -16.24
N GLU A 17 27.22 28.24 -16.57
CA GLU A 17 28.22 28.46 -17.64
C GLU A 17 29.59 27.87 -17.29
N LYS A 18 30.04 27.96 -16.03
CA LYS A 18 31.27 27.30 -15.56
C LYS A 18 31.15 25.78 -15.68
N ILE A 19 30.04 25.20 -15.24
CA ILE A 19 29.79 23.75 -15.36
C ILE A 19 29.84 23.34 -16.83
N ALA A 20 29.15 24.06 -17.72
CA ALA A 20 29.16 23.79 -19.16
C ALA A 20 30.59 23.80 -19.73
N LEU A 21 31.40 24.81 -19.37
CA LEU A 21 32.78 24.95 -19.82
C LEU A 21 33.68 23.82 -19.30
N PHE A 22 33.66 23.55 -17.99
CA PHE A 22 34.54 22.55 -17.37
C PHE A 22 34.16 21.10 -17.71
N CYS A 23 32.88 20.84 -17.95
CA CYS A 23 32.39 19.53 -18.34
C CYS A 23 32.28 19.35 -19.87
N ASN A 24 32.62 20.37 -20.66
CA ASN A 24 32.56 20.36 -22.12
C ASN A 24 31.19 19.94 -22.67
N VAL A 25 30.11 20.55 -22.14
CA VAL A 25 28.74 20.39 -22.61
C VAL A 25 28.16 21.73 -23.06
N GLU A 26 27.11 21.70 -23.89
CA GLU A 26 26.42 22.94 -24.28
C GLU A 26 25.75 23.60 -23.08
N LYS A 27 25.64 24.93 -23.09
CA LYS A 27 25.08 25.71 -21.97
C LYS A 27 23.62 25.34 -21.67
N ASN A 28 22.82 25.13 -22.71
CA ASN A 28 21.43 24.68 -22.59
C ASN A 28 21.30 23.20 -22.19
N ALA A 29 22.42 22.47 -22.12
CA ALA A 29 22.46 21.08 -21.63
C ALA A 29 22.85 20.98 -20.14
N VAL A 30 23.02 22.11 -19.46
CA VAL A 30 23.12 22.17 -18.00
C VAL A 30 21.74 22.51 -17.45
N ILE A 31 21.03 21.49 -16.99
CA ILE A 31 19.65 21.56 -16.52
C ILE A 31 19.66 21.63 -15.00
N GLU A 32 19.15 22.72 -14.45
CA GLU A 32 18.97 22.86 -13.00
C GLU A 32 17.76 22.05 -12.53
N GLU A 33 17.92 21.30 -11.44
CA GLU A 33 16.86 20.53 -10.79
C GLU A 33 16.81 20.92 -9.31
N PRO A 34 16.07 21.98 -8.95
CA PRO A 34 15.98 22.40 -7.56
C PRO A 34 15.11 21.43 -6.77
N ASP A 35 15.46 21.20 -5.50
CA ASP A 35 14.65 20.46 -4.54
C ASP A 35 13.20 20.97 -4.56
N LYS A 36 12.25 20.04 -4.70
CA LYS A 36 10.82 20.38 -4.83
C LYS A 36 10.21 20.70 -3.48
N GLU A 37 9.43 21.78 -3.44
CA GLU A 37 8.85 22.31 -2.20
C GLU A 37 7.72 21.43 -1.65
N PHE A 38 6.92 20.84 -2.55
CA PHE A 38 5.65 20.25 -2.16
C PHE A 38 5.56 18.75 -2.45
N SER A 39 6.04 18.31 -3.62
CA SER A 39 5.95 16.90 -4.01
C SER A 39 6.98 16.50 -5.06
N ILE A 40 7.37 15.22 -5.05
CA ILE A 40 8.17 14.61 -6.11
C ILE A 40 7.49 14.70 -7.49
N TYR A 41 6.17 14.89 -7.54
CA TYR A 41 5.41 15.03 -8.78
C TYR A 41 5.67 16.35 -9.50
N GLU A 42 6.37 17.31 -8.87
CA GLU A 42 6.77 18.56 -9.49
C GLU A 42 8.01 18.41 -10.39
N VAL A 43 8.79 17.34 -10.21
CA VAL A 43 10.03 17.08 -10.97
C VAL A 43 9.79 17.07 -12.48
N PRO A 44 8.79 16.35 -13.03
CA PRO A 44 8.55 16.34 -14.47
C PRO A 44 8.23 17.73 -15.05
N LEU A 45 7.47 18.57 -14.35
CA LEU A 45 7.19 19.93 -14.82
C LEU A 45 8.46 20.77 -14.86
N GLY A 46 9.27 20.74 -13.80
CA GLY A 46 10.52 21.49 -13.75
C GLY A 46 11.49 21.07 -14.86
N LEU A 47 11.59 19.78 -15.19
CA LEU A 47 12.46 19.32 -16.27
C LEU A 47 11.99 19.78 -17.66
N VAL A 48 10.67 19.81 -17.88
CA VAL A 48 10.08 20.34 -19.13
C VAL A 48 10.25 21.86 -19.22
N GLU A 49 10.07 22.59 -18.12
CA GLU A 49 10.29 24.04 -18.06
C GLU A 49 11.74 24.43 -18.42
N HIS A 50 12.71 23.57 -18.10
CA HIS A 50 14.11 23.75 -18.46
C HIS A 50 14.47 23.15 -19.85
N GLY A 51 13.51 22.61 -20.59
CA GLY A 51 13.68 22.14 -21.97
C GLY A 51 14.45 20.82 -22.13
N LEU A 52 14.52 19.99 -21.09
CA LEU A 52 15.20 18.69 -21.14
C LEU A 52 14.61 17.78 -22.21
N ASP A 53 13.29 17.74 -22.30
CA ASP A 53 12.53 16.91 -23.25
C ASP A 53 12.86 17.26 -24.71
N GLN A 54 12.84 18.55 -25.06
CA GLN A 54 13.18 19.01 -26.41
C GLN A 54 14.65 18.70 -26.74
N LEU A 55 15.56 18.90 -25.78
CA LEU A 55 16.97 18.58 -25.96
C LEU A 55 17.19 17.09 -26.27
N ILE A 56 16.45 16.20 -25.60
CA ILE A 56 16.50 14.75 -25.87
C ILE A 56 15.97 14.45 -27.28
N VAL A 57 14.84 15.05 -27.68
CA VAL A 57 14.24 14.86 -29.01
C VAL A 57 15.23 15.25 -30.11
N ASP A 58 15.84 16.43 -29.99
CA ASP A 58 16.78 16.96 -30.98
C ASP A 58 18.04 16.11 -31.09
N ARG A 59 18.62 15.72 -29.93
CA ARG A 59 19.85 14.92 -29.86
C ARG A 59 19.70 13.51 -30.42
N LEU A 60 18.55 12.90 -30.20
CA LEU A 60 18.25 11.54 -30.68
C LEU A 60 17.64 11.54 -32.09
N GLY A 61 17.37 12.71 -32.69
CA GLY A 61 16.73 12.82 -34.00
C GLY A 61 15.31 12.26 -34.02
N LEU A 62 14.59 12.33 -32.89
CA LEU A 62 13.23 11.81 -32.77
C LEU A 62 12.24 12.77 -33.42
N LYS A 63 11.12 12.23 -33.91
CA LYS A 63 9.96 13.02 -34.34
C LYS A 63 8.94 13.02 -33.22
N ALA A 64 8.78 14.15 -32.54
CA ALA A 64 7.79 14.33 -31.47
C ALA A 64 6.81 15.44 -31.83
N GLY A 65 5.57 15.32 -31.35
CA GLY A 65 4.58 16.40 -31.40
C GLY A 65 4.72 17.36 -30.21
N PRO A 66 3.80 18.34 -30.06
CA PRO A 66 3.76 19.19 -28.88
C PRO A 66 3.53 18.35 -27.62
N ILE A 67 4.20 18.71 -26.53
CA ILE A 67 4.01 18.09 -25.22
C ILE A 67 2.68 18.52 -24.60
N ASP A 68 1.94 17.57 -24.03
CA ASP A 68 0.73 17.82 -23.25
C ASP A 68 0.97 17.37 -21.80
N MET A 69 0.94 18.34 -20.88
CA MET A 69 1.14 18.12 -19.44
C MET A 69 -0.15 18.34 -18.63
N SER A 70 -1.31 18.46 -19.28
CA SER A 70 -2.58 18.80 -18.65
C SER A 70 -2.97 17.84 -17.52
N GLU A 71 -2.83 16.52 -17.73
CA GLU A 71 -3.08 15.49 -16.73
C GLU A 71 -2.17 15.68 -15.49
N TRP A 72 -0.90 15.99 -15.71
CA TRP A 72 0.10 16.16 -14.65
C TRP A 72 -0.11 17.45 -13.86
N GLN A 73 -0.47 18.53 -14.56
CA GLN A 73 -0.85 19.81 -13.95
C GLN A 73 -2.11 19.66 -13.09
N TYR A 74 -3.11 18.94 -13.58
CA TYR A 74 -4.34 18.65 -12.82
C TYR A 74 -4.05 17.80 -11.58
N LEU A 75 -3.17 16.80 -11.70
CA LEU A 75 -2.71 16.02 -10.55
C LEU A 75 -2.09 16.90 -9.47
N LEU A 76 -1.15 17.78 -9.83
CA LEU A 76 -0.51 18.68 -8.88
C LEU A 76 -1.49 19.69 -8.27
N HIS A 77 -2.49 20.13 -9.03
CA HIS A 77 -3.57 20.96 -8.49
C HIS A 77 -4.33 20.23 -7.37
N LYS A 78 -4.69 18.96 -7.57
CA LYS A 78 -5.37 18.15 -6.53
C LYS A 78 -4.50 17.93 -5.30
N VAL A 79 -3.20 17.67 -5.50
CA VAL A 79 -2.29 17.47 -4.36
C VAL A 79 -2.21 18.77 -3.54
N ARG A 80 -2.10 19.93 -4.20
CA ARG A 80 -1.99 21.24 -3.53
C ARG A 80 -3.28 21.74 -2.88
N ASN A 81 -4.43 21.35 -3.42
CA ASN A 81 -5.75 21.85 -2.99
C ASN A 81 -6.70 20.68 -2.64
N PRO A 82 -6.43 19.92 -1.56
CA PRO A 82 -7.33 18.87 -1.11
C PRO A 82 -8.62 19.48 -0.53
N GLU A 83 -9.76 18.87 -0.83
CA GLU A 83 -11.09 19.22 -0.34
C GLU A 83 -11.40 18.59 1.02
N HIS A 84 -10.76 17.46 1.32
CA HIS A 84 -10.95 16.70 2.55
C HIS A 84 -9.62 16.28 3.16
N GLU A 85 -9.66 15.84 4.41
CA GLU A 85 -8.54 15.24 5.11
C GLU A 85 -9.00 13.98 5.84
N VAL A 86 -8.17 12.93 5.81
CA VAL A 86 -8.34 11.73 6.64
C VAL A 86 -7.02 11.32 7.26
N THR A 87 -7.07 10.76 8.46
CA THR A 87 -5.92 10.21 9.16
C THR A 87 -5.90 8.70 9.08
N ILE A 88 -4.89 8.12 8.44
CA ILE A 88 -4.72 6.66 8.31
C ILE A 88 -3.56 6.20 9.17
N ALA A 89 -3.80 5.25 10.07
CA ALA A 89 -2.74 4.57 10.81
C ALA A 89 -2.06 3.52 9.94
N VAL A 90 -0.73 3.58 9.83
CA VAL A 90 0.08 2.50 9.23
C VAL A 90 0.86 1.81 10.33
N VAL A 91 0.45 0.57 10.64
CA VAL A 91 0.96 -0.21 11.79
C VAL A 91 2.01 -1.21 11.34
N GLY A 92 3.28 -0.87 11.52
CA GLY A 92 4.42 -1.61 10.98
C GLY A 92 5.51 -1.85 12.01
N LYS A 93 6.60 -2.49 11.58
CA LYS A 93 7.76 -2.79 12.44
C LYS A 93 8.85 -1.73 12.35
N TYR A 94 9.09 -1.19 11.15
CA TYR A 94 10.22 -0.30 10.86
C TYR A 94 9.76 1.13 10.55
N ILE A 95 8.89 1.71 11.39
CA ILE A 95 8.30 3.03 11.13
C ILE A 95 9.37 4.13 11.10
N GLN A 96 10.43 3.99 11.89
CA GLN A 96 11.52 4.96 11.95
C GLN A 96 12.31 5.04 10.64
N HIS A 97 12.34 3.94 9.87
CA HIS A 97 12.92 3.92 8.53
C HIS A 97 11.84 4.29 7.51
N LYS A 98 11.74 5.58 7.20
CA LYS A 98 10.72 6.12 6.29
C LYS A 98 10.62 5.36 4.97
N ASP A 99 11.74 4.82 4.47
CA ASP A 99 11.80 4.12 3.19
C ASP A 99 11.23 2.70 3.22
N ALA A 100 11.11 2.08 4.40
CA ALA A 100 10.64 0.70 4.55
C ALA A 100 9.20 0.50 4.03
N TYR A 101 8.40 1.58 4.02
CA TYR A 101 7.01 1.57 3.59
C TYR A 101 6.73 2.63 2.51
N LYS A 102 7.75 3.09 1.78
CA LYS A 102 7.60 4.17 0.79
C LYS A 102 6.50 3.89 -0.24
N SER A 103 6.43 2.67 -0.79
CA SER A 103 5.38 2.29 -1.73
C SER A 103 3.97 2.32 -1.12
N ILE A 104 3.83 2.02 0.17
CA ILE A 104 2.56 2.11 0.89
C ILE A 104 2.15 3.59 1.03
N TYR A 105 3.08 4.45 1.45
CA TYR A 105 2.81 5.88 1.61
C TYR A 105 2.43 6.53 0.27
N GLU A 106 3.19 6.26 -0.80
CA GLU A 106 2.83 6.76 -2.13
C GLU A 106 1.48 6.21 -2.60
N SER A 107 1.15 4.95 -2.30
CA SER A 107 -0.15 4.39 -2.70
C SER A 107 -1.32 5.03 -1.97
N LEU A 108 -1.13 5.43 -0.71
CA LEU A 108 -2.10 6.22 0.06
C LEU A 108 -2.22 7.64 -0.50
N ASP A 109 -1.10 8.28 -0.84
CA ASP A 109 -1.10 9.60 -1.48
C ASP A 109 -1.83 9.54 -2.84
N HIS A 110 -1.56 8.53 -3.67
CA HIS A 110 -2.26 8.33 -4.94
C HIS A 110 -3.78 8.19 -4.75
N ALA A 111 -4.21 7.42 -3.76
CA ALA A 111 -5.63 7.26 -3.46
C ALA A 111 -6.25 8.54 -2.91
N GLY A 112 -5.51 9.31 -2.11
CA GLY A 112 -5.88 10.65 -1.70
C GLY A 112 -6.09 11.58 -2.89
N ILE A 113 -5.16 11.59 -3.85
CA ILE A 113 -5.26 12.37 -5.10
C ILE A 113 -6.52 11.98 -5.88
N ALA A 114 -6.84 10.69 -5.97
CA ALA A 114 -8.05 10.22 -6.66
C ALA A 114 -9.32 10.85 -6.07
N HIS A 115 -9.37 10.97 -4.74
CA HIS A 115 -10.51 11.51 -3.96
C HIS A 115 -10.37 12.99 -3.56
N SER A 116 -9.44 13.74 -4.15
CA SER A 116 -9.15 15.14 -3.74
C SER A 116 -8.97 15.29 -2.23
N THR A 117 -8.33 14.31 -1.59
CA THR A 117 -8.23 14.17 -0.14
C THR A 117 -6.78 14.10 0.31
N ARG A 118 -6.43 14.85 1.36
CA ARG A 118 -5.14 14.73 2.01
C ARG A 118 -5.15 13.55 2.97
N VAL A 119 -4.27 12.58 2.75
CA VAL A 119 -4.08 11.45 3.66
C VAL A 119 -2.96 11.78 4.65
N ILE A 120 -3.32 11.96 5.92
CA ILE A 120 -2.38 12.12 7.02
C ILE A 120 -1.98 10.73 7.53
N VAL A 121 -0.76 10.31 7.23
CA VAL A 121 -0.25 9.01 7.69
C VAL A 121 0.24 9.09 9.13
N LYS A 122 -0.53 8.51 10.06
CA LYS A 122 -0.08 8.24 11.43
C LYS A 122 0.76 6.96 11.44
N ARG A 123 2.08 7.11 11.53
CA ARG A 123 2.98 5.95 11.56
C ARG A 123 3.02 5.38 12.98
N VAL A 124 2.67 4.11 13.13
CA VAL A 124 2.57 3.45 14.43
C VAL A 124 3.51 2.24 14.48
N GLU A 125 4.38 2.20 15.48
CA GLU A 125 5.20 1.02 15.75
C GLU A 125 4.33 -0.08 16.39
N ALA A 126 4.32 -1.27 15.79
CA ALA A 126 3.50 -2.36 16.29
C ALA A 126 3.84 -2.73 17.75
N GLU A 127 5.10 -2.60 18.18
CA GLU A 127 5.51 -2.90 19.56
C GLU A 127 4.91 -1.92 20.60
N GLU A 128 4.45 -0.72 20.19
CA GLU A 128 3.73 0.19 21.08
C GLU A 128 2.36 -0.36 21.47
N LEU A 129 1.72 -1.10 20.55
CA LEU A 129 0.40 -1.71 20.78
C LEU A 129 0.47 -2.97 21.65
N GLU A 130 1.63 -3.63 21.73
CA GLU A 130 1.83 -4.78 22.62
C GLU A 130 1.87 -4.36 24.10
N ARG A 131 2.21 -3.09 24.37
CA ARG A 131 2.45 -2.57 25.73
C ARG A 131 1.43 -1.52 26.17
N GLY A 132 0.78 -0.86 25.21
CA GLY A 132 -0.14 0.25 25.43
C GLY A 132 -1.60 -0.13 25.20
N ASP A 133 -2.50 0.77 25.59
CA ASP A 133 -3.92 0.69 25.23
C ASP A 133 -4.09 1.08 23.75
N PRO A 134 -4.64 0.20 22.88
CA PRO A 134 -4.88 0.52 21.48
C PRO A 134 -5.68 1.80 21.27
N GLN A 135 -6.60 2.16 22.17
CA GLN A 135 -7.34 3.43 22.08
C GLN A 135 -6.41 4.64 22.20
N SER A 136 -5.40 4.58 23.06
CA SER A 136 -4.44 5.68 23.24
C SER A 136 -3.54 5.87 22.02
N VAL A 137 -3.22 4.78 21.31
CA VAL A 137 -2.31 4.78 20.16
C VAL A 137 -3.06 5.02 18.84
N LEU A 138 -4.25 4.43 18.68
CA LEU A 138 -5.03 4.43 17.43
C LEU A 138 -6.29 5.31 17.52
N GLY A 139 -6.55 5.96 18.65
CA GLY A 139 -7.67 6.88 18.80
C GLY A 139 -7.64 8.00 17.76
N GLY A 140 -8.82 8.30 17.21
CA GLY A 140 -9.04 9.40 16.26
C GLY A 140 -8.62 9.13 14.82
N VAL A 141 -8.14 7.92 14.48
CA VAL A 141 -7.83 7.56 13.09
C VAL A 141 -9.09 7.18 12.32
N ASP A 142 -9.06 7.39 11.01
CA ASP A 142 -10.17 7.15 10.08
C ASP A 142 -10.04 5.82 9.34
N GLY A 143 -8.85 5.23 9.36
CA GLY A 143 -8.58 3.91 8.80
C GLY A 143 -7.29 3.33 9.37
N ILE A 144 -7.19 2.00 9.38
CA ILE A 144 -6.00 1.26 9.86
C ILE A 144 -5.49 0.35 8.75
N LEU A 145 -4.21 0.52 8.39
CA LEU A 145 -3.51 -0.31 7.41
C LEU A 145 -2.38 -1.09 8.09
N VAL A 146 -2.39 -2.42 7.94
CA VAL A 146 -1.29 -3.29 8.37
C VAL A 146 -0.55 -3.80 7.13
N PRO A 147 0.66 -3.30 6.85
CA PRO A 147 1.41 -3.66 5.66
C PRO A 147 2.12 -5.02 5.83
N GLY A 148 2.75 -5.46 4.74
CA GLY A 148 3.67 -6.59 4.75
C GLY A 148 4.81 -6.42 5.76
N GLY A 149 5.47 -7.52 6.10
CA GLY A 149 6.63 -7.50 6.98
C GLY A 149 7.33 -8.85 7.04
N PHE A 150 8.48 -8.87 7.70
CA PHE A 150 9.29 -10.07 7.88
C PHE A 150 9.73 -10.23 9.34
N GLY A 151 9.74 -11.49 9.79
CA GLY A 151 10.14 -11.90 11.13
C GLY A 151 9.04 -11.76 12.19
N MET A 152 9.32 -12.26 13.39
CA MET A 152 8.33 -12.47 14.45
C MET A 152 8.01 -11.23 15.30
N ARG A 153 8.81 -10.16 15.20
CA ARG A 153 8.65 -8.96 16.04
C ARG A 153 7.45 -8.11 15.60
N GLY A 154 6.65 -7.65 16.55
CA GLY A 154 5.50 -6.79 16.31
C GLY A 154 4.27 -7.51 15.76
N ILE A 155 4.23 -8.85 15.80
CA ILE A 155 3.08 -9.63 15.31
C ILE A 155 1.87 -9.46 16.23
N GLU A 156 2.07 -9.54 17.55
CA GLU A 156 0.97 -9.40 18.51
C GLU A 156 0.40 -7.98 18.49
N GLY A 157 1.25 -6.95 18.38
CA GLY A 157 0.77 -5.58 18.23
C GLY A 157 -0.03 -5.32 16.95
N LYS A 158 0.31 -6.00 15.84
CA LYS A 158 -0.52 -5.97 14.62
C LYS A 158 -1.86 -6.66 14.82
N ILE A 159 -1.88 -7.80 15.51
CA ILE A 159 -3.11 -8.52 15.87
C ILE A 159 -4.01 -7.62 16.73
N ASP A 160 -3.44 -6.89 17.68
CA ASP A 160 -4.19 -5.96 18.53
C ASP A 160 -4.72 -4.75 17.76
N ALA A 161 -3.95 -4.19 16.80
CA ALA A 161 -4.47 -3.17 15.89
C ALA A 161 -5.67 -3.66 15.09
N ILE A 162 -5.61 -4.88 14.57
CA ILE A 162 -6.68 -5.48 13.76
C ILE A 162 -7.92 -5.72 14.61
N ARG A 163 -7.72 -6.24 15.83
CA ARG A 163 -8.81 -6.44 16.79
C ARG A 163 -9.48 -5.12 17.14
N TYR A 164 -8.70 -4.06 17.34
CA TYR A 164 -9.22 -2.73 17.60
C TYR A 164 -10.02 -2.21 16.41
N ALA A 165 -9.48 -2.30 15.18
CA ALA A 165 -10.18 -1.91 13.96
C ALA A 165 -11.53 -2.62 13.82
N ARG A 166 -11.52 -3.96 13.94
CA ARG A 166 -12.71 -4.81 13.83
C ARG A 166 -13.78 -4.48 14.87
N LYS A 167 -13.38 -4.22 16.12
CA LYS A 167 -14.33 -3.94 17.21
C LYS A 167 -14.90 -2.53 17.18
N ALA A 168 -14.11 -1.57 16.69
CA ALA A 168 -14.51 -0.17 16.58
C ALA A 168 -15.10 0.16 15.20
N GLU A 169 -15.28 -0.84 14.34
CA GLU A 169 -15.79 -0.71 12.96
C GLU A 169 -14.99 0.30 12.11
N ILE A 170 -13.69 0.45 12.42
CA ILE A 170 -12.79 1.34 11.69
C ILE A 170 -12.36 0.64 10.40
N PRO A 171 -12.47 1.29 9.23
CA PRO A 171 -12.00 0.74 7.97
C PRO A 171 -10.60 0.13 8.09
N PHE A 172 -10.46 -1.12 7.65
CA PHE A 172 -9.21 -1.89 7.79
C PHE A 172 -8.70 -2.45 6.47
N PHE A 173 -7.41 -2.21 6.18
CA PHE A 173 -6.71 -2.79 5.04
C PHE A 173 -5.47 -3.60 5.44
N GLY A 174 -5.50 -4.91 5.23
CA GLY A 174 -4.35 -5.79 5.46
C GLY A 174 -3.61 -6.16 4.16
N ILE A 175 -2.28 -6.09 4.16
CA ILE A 175 -1.45 -6.44 2.97
C ILE A 175 -0.44 -7.52 3.34
N CYS A 176 -0.45 -8.63 2.61
CA CYS A 176 0.45 -9.77 2.75
C CYS A 176 0.46 -10.30 4.20
N LEU A 177 1.47 -9.96 5.00
CA LEU A 177 1.49 -10.27 6.44
C LEU A 177 0.29 -9.67 7.19
N GLY A 178 -0.24 -8.52 6.74
CA GLY A 178 -1.46 -7.94 7.32
C GLY A 178 -2.69 -8.85 7.17
N MET A 179 -2.84 -9.53 6.02
CA MET A 179 -3.88 -10.55 5.84
C MET A 179 -3.65 -11.74 6.77
N GLN A 180 -2.43 -12.23 6.88
CA GLN A 180 -2.10 -13.35 7.78
C GLN A 180 -2.39 -13.00 9.24
N CYS A 181 -2.03 -11.80 9.69
CA CYS A 181 -2.36 -11.31 11.03
C CYS A 181 -3.88 -11.17 11.23
N ALA A 182 -4.64 -10.77 10.20
CA ALA A 182 -6.10 -10.67 10.30
C ALA A 182 -6.76 -12.05 10.46
N VAL A 183 -6.28 -13.05 9.71
CA VAL A 183 -6.70 -14.45 9.86
C VAL A 183 -6.41 -14.95 11.28
N ILE A 184 -5.23 -14.65 11.81
CA ILE A 184 -4.83 -15.06 13.17
C ILE A 184 -5.70 -14.37 14.24
N GLU A 185 -5.92 -13.05 14.12
CA GLU A 185 -6.77 -12.29 15.03
C GLU A 185 -8.17 -12.89 15.09
N PHE A 186 -8.77 -13.15 13.93
CA PHE A 186 -10.11 -13.67 13.81
C PHE A 186 -10.23 -15.09 14.37
N ALA A 187 -9.26 -15.96 14.08
CA ALA A 187 -9.21 -17.31 14.65
C ALA A 187 -9.23 -17.29 16.17
N ARG A 188 -8.39 -16.46 16.79
CA ARG A 188 -8.25 -16.38 18.25
C ARG A 188 -9.49 -15.77 18.89
N ASN A 189 -9.96 -14.64 18.36
CA ASN A 189 -10.93 -13.79 19.06
C ASN A 189 -12.39 -14.03 18.67
N VAL A 190 -12.65 -14.61 17.49
CA VAL A 190 -14.01 -14.89 17.01
C VAL A 190 -14.29 -16.39 16.99
N LEU A 191 -13.36 -17.20 16.48
CA LEU A 191 -13.55 -18.65 16.39
C LEU A 191 -13.15 -19.42 17.67
N GLY A 192 -12.62 -18.72 18.69
CA GLY A 192 -12.19 -19.31 19.96
C GLY A 192 -11.01 -20.28 19.82
N LEU A 193 -10.21 -20.15 18.76
CA LEU A 193 -9.03 -20.98 18.54
C LEU A 193 -7.83 -20.41 19.30
N GLU A 194 -7.78 -20.67 20.60
CA GLU A 194 -6.67 -20.25 21.45
C GLU A 194 -5.33 -20.75 20.89
N ASN A 195 -4.32 -19.88 20.89
CA ASN A 195 -3.00 -20.14 20.32
C ASN A 195 -2.96 -20.36 18.80
N ALA A 196 -4.04 -20.06 18.04
CA ALA A 196 -3.98 -20.05 16.58
C ALA A 196 -2.90 -19.11 16.06
N ASN A 197 -2.11 -19.57 15.09
CA ASN A 197 -0.98 -18.79 14.58
C ASN A 197 -0.55 -19.24 13.17
N SER A 198 0.42 -18.53 12.63
CA SER A 198 1.23 -19.00 11.51
C SER A 198 2.30 -19.96 11.99
N THR A 199 2.51 -21.05 11.24
CA THR A 199 3.67 -21.94 11.47
C THR A 199 5.01 -21.24 11.22
N GLU A 200 5.01 -20.05 10.61
CA GLU A 200 6.22 -19.20 10.52
C GLU A 200 6.68 -18.67 11.88
N PHE A 201 5.73 -18.36 12.77
CA PHE A 201 5.99 -17.68 14.03
C PHE A 201 5.86 -18.61 15.24
N ALA A 202 4.97 -19.59 15.16
CA ALA A 202 4.78 -20.61 16.17
C ALA A 202 4.62 -21.98 15.49
N GLY A 203 5.72 -22.69 15.31
CA GLY A 203 5.76 -23.97 14.58
C GLY A 203 4.99 -25.11 15.25
N ASP A 204 4.74 -25.00 16.55
CA ASP A 204 4.05 -25.96 17.41
C ASP A 204 2.59 -25.56 17.71
N THR A 205 2.06 -24.53 17.06
CA THR A 205 0.66 -24.11 17.26
C THR A 205 -0.31 -25.28 17.04
N PRO A 206 -1.27 -25.50 17.95
CA PRO A 206 -2.32 -26.50 17.74
C PRO A 206 -3.28 -26.10 16.61
N HIS A 207 -3.28 -24.83 16.21
CA HIS A 207 -4.17 -24.28 15.21
C HIS A 207 -3.40 -23.49 14.13
N PRO A 208 -2.72 -24.19 13.20
CA PRO A 208 -1.94 -23.58 12.13
C PRO A 208 -2.86 -23.03 11.03
N VAL A 209 -3.47 -21.87 11.27
CA VAL A 209 -4.39 -21.20 10.35
C VAL A 209 -3.67 -20.58 9.15
N ILE A 210 -2.38 -20.28 9.31
CA ILE A 210 -1.45 -19.91 8.23
C ILE A 210 -0.31 -20.93 8.22
N CYS A 211 0.00 -21.53 7.07
CA CYS A 211 1.04 -22.55 6.99
C CYS A 211 1.67 -22.68 5.59
N LEU A 212 2.79 -23.41 5.49
CA LEU A 212 3.27 -23.91 4.20
C LEU A 212 2.38 -25.07 3.74
N LEU A 213 1.85 -24.98 2.51
CA LEU A 213 1.02 -26.01 1.92
C LEU A 213 1.85 -27.25 1.55
N ASN A 214 1.22 -28.43 1.47
CA ASN A 214 1.92 -29.70 1.25
C ASN A 214 2.78 -29.72 -0.03
N ASP A 215 2.29 -29.12 -1.12
CA ASP A 215 3.05 -29.00 -2.37
C ASP A 215 4.30 -28.12 -2.21
N GLN A 216 4.26 -27.15 -1.29
CA GLN A 216 5.44 -26.35 -0.93
C GLN A 216 6.37 -27.13 0.01
N ARG A 217 5.84 -27.97 0.91
CA ARG A 217 6.66 -28.81 1.83
C ARG A 217 7.56 -29.78 1.10
N VAL A 218 7.09 -30.38 -0.01
CA VAL A 218 7.90 -31.25 -0.88
C VAL A 218 9.01 -30.46 -1.60
N VAL A 219 8.79 -29.15 -1.83
CA VAL A 219 9.76 -28.25 -2.48
C VAL A 219 10.73 -27.60 -1.48
N VAL A 220 10.48 -27.66 -0.16
CA VAL A 220 11.43 -27.23 0.89
C VAL A 220 12.77 -27.96 0.73
N ASP A 221 12.74 -29.25 0.42
CA ASP A 221 13.94 -30.07 0.15
C ASP A 221 14.72 -29.63 -1.11
N LYS A 222 14.14 -28.74 -1.93
CA LYS A 222 14.74 -28.21 -3.17
C LYS A 222 14.92 -26.68 -3.15
N GLY A 223 14.60 -26.00 -2.05
CA GLY A 223 14.87 -24.57 -1.84
C GLY A 223 13.86 -23.57 -2.44
N GLY A 224 12.69 -23.99 -2.92
CA GLY A 224 11.78 -23.14 -3.72
C GLY A 224 10.34 -23.00 -3.20
N THR A 225 10.11 -22.34 -2.06
CA THR A 225 8.72 -22.15 -1.53
C THR A 225 8.15 -20.74 -1.74
N MET A 226 8.92 -19.82 -2.35
CA MET A 226 8.51 -18.43 -2.54
C MET A 226 7.56 -18.28 -3.72
N ARG A 227 6.34 -17.79 -3.46
CA ARG A 227 5.49 -17.22 -4.51
C ARG A 227 5.99 -15.81 -4.80
N LEU A 228 6.40 -15.60 -6.05
CA LEU A 228 6.98 -14.33 -6.51
C LEU A 228 6.36 -13.91 -7.84
N GLY A 229 6.13 -12.62 -8.00
CA GLY A 229 5.72 -12.03 -9.27
C GLY A 229 4.21 -12.02 -9.48
N ALA A 230 3.80 -11.72 -10.71
CA ALA A 230 2.41 -11.52 -11.09
C ALA A 230 1.65 -12.85 -11.17
N GLN A 231 0.53 -12.98 -10.45
CA GLN A 231 -0.34 -14.15 -10.45
C GLN A 231 -1.79 -13.71 -10.54
N ALA A 232 -2.64 -14.56 -11.13
CA ALA A 232 -4.06 -14.26 -11.29
C ALA A 232 -4.83 -14.53 -10.00
N CYS A 233 -5.84 -13.71 -9.73
CA CYS A 233 -6.80 -13.89 -8.65
C CYS A 233 -8.22 -13.73 -9.23
N LEU A 234 -9.12 -14.64 -8.85
CA LEU A 234 -10.54 -14.60 -9.18
C LEU A 234 -11.30 -14.03 -7.98
N ILE A 235 -12.09 -12.99 -8.21
CA ILE A 235 -12.84 -12.26 -7.17
C ILE A 235 -14.30 -12.67 -7.21
N GLU A 236 -14.89 -12.92 -6.03
CA GLU A 236 -16.30 -13.22 -5.87
C GLU A 236 -17.16 -11.95 -6.04
N PRO A 237 -18.27 -12.01 -6.82
CA PRO A 237 -19.20 -10.89 -6.94
C PRO A 237 -19.84 -10.46 -5.61
N GLY A 238 -20.21 -9.18 -5.49
CA GLY A 238 -20.89 -8.65 -4.31
C GLY A 238 -19.97 -8.43 -3.10
N THR A 239 -18.68 -8.24 -3.35
CA THR A 239 -17.63 -8.04 -2.33
C THR A 239 -17.01 -6.66 -2.49
N HIS A 240 -16.37 -6.13 -1.45
CA HIS A 240 -15.67 -4.85 -1.57
C HIS A 240 -14.53 -4.92 -2.58
N ALA A 241 -13.86 -6.07 -2.68
CA ALA A 241 -12.86 -6.28 -3.70
C ALA A 241 -13.45 -6.15 -5.11
N MET A 242 -14.63 -6.74 -5.36
CA MET A 242 -15.32 -6.60 -6.64
C MET A 242 -15.71 -5.15 -6.93
N GLU A 243 -16.29 -4.46 -5.95
CA GLU A 243 -16.66 -3.04 -6.07
C GLU A 243 -15.45 -2.16 -6.41
N CYS A 244 -14.29 -2.42 -5.78
CA CYS A 244 -13.07 -1.68 -6.06
C CYS A 244 -12.51 -1.98 -7.45
N TYR A 245 -12.33 -3.26 -7.79
CA TYR A 245 -11.65 -3.64 -9.03
C TYR A 245 -12.50 -3.54 -10.28
N ASP A 246 -13.83 -3.68 -10.14
CA ASP A 246 -14.78 -3.80 -11.25
C ASP A 246 -14.37 -4.89 -12.25
N ALA A 247 -13.84 -6.02 -11.75
CA ALA A 247 -13.33 -7.12 -12.55
C ALA A 247 -13.30 -8.45 -11.77
N GLU A 248 -13.86 -9.50 -12.36
CA GLU A 248 -13.85 -10.86 -11.78
C GLU A 248 -12.47 -11.52 -11.78
N ARG A 249 -11.59 -11.12 -12.70
CA ARG A 249 -10.25 -11.69 -12.84
C ARG A 249 -9.20 -10.59 -12.87
N ILE A 250 -8.36 -10.56 -11.84
CA ILE A 250 -7.27 -9.60 -11.69
C ILE A 250 -5.91 -10.29 -11.76
N THR A 251 -4.84 -9.50 -11.77
CA THR A 251 -3.47 -10.01 -11.71
C THR A 251 -2.63 -9.13 -10.80
N GLU A 252 -2.04 -9.72 -9.76
CA GLU A 252 -1.36 -9.01 -8.67
C GLU A 252 0.00 -9.63 -8.34
N ARG A 253 0.87 -8.84 -7.69
CA ARG A 253 2.24 -9.26 -7.41
C ARG A 253 2.37 -9.86 -6.01
N HIS A 254 2.92 -11.06 -5.94
CA HIS A 254 3.17 -11.79 -4.69
C HIS A 254 4.64 -11.75 -4.30
N ARG A 255 4.89 -11.82 -2.98
CA ARG A 255 6.20 -12.08 -2.38
C ARG A 255 6.04 -12.67 -0.97
N HIS A 256 5.50 -13.88 -0.89
CA HIS A 256 5.31 -14.60 0.38
C HIS A 256 5.50 -16.11 0.18
N ARG A 257 5.50 -16.85 1.28
CA ARG A 257 5.67 -18.31 1.31
C ARG A 257 4.48 -19.01 1.95
N TYR A 258 4.00 -18.46 3.06
CA TYR A 258 2.92 -19.04 3.84
C TYR A 258 1.56 -18.63 3.29
N GLU A 259 0.60 -19.54 3.41
CA GLU A 259 -0.74 -19.46 2.86
C GLU A 259 -1.79 -19.69 3.96
N PHE A 260 -3.03 -19.27 3.72
CA PHE A 260 -4.16 -19.71 4.51
C PHE A 260 -4.32 -21.23 4.45
N ASN A 261 -4.48 -21.88 5.60
CA ASN A 261 -4.68 -23.32 5.66
C ASN A 261 -6.12 -23.69 5.26
N PRO A 262 -6.36 -24.36 4.12
CA PRO A 262 -7.71 -24.63 3.61
C PRO A 262 -8.58 -25.45 4.55
N GLN A 263 -8.00 -26.21 5.49
CA GLN A 263 -8.74 -26.98 6.50
C GLN A 263 -9.61 -26.09 7.41
N TYR A 264 -9.27 -24.80 7.52
CA TYR A 264 -10.01 -23.85 8.34
C TYR A 264 -11.07 -23.07 7.55
N ARG A 265 -11.13 -23.19 6.21
CA ARG A 265 -12.00 -22.40 5.32
C ARG A 265 -13.45 -22.38 5.80
N GLU A 266 -14.04 -23.54 6.02
CA GLU A 266 -15.45 -23.67 6.42
C GLU A 266 -15.74 -23.00 7.79
N ARG A 267 -14.79 -23.08 8.73
CA ARG A 267 -14.93 -22.45 10.06
C ARG A 267 -14.88 -20.94 9.97
N PHE A 268 -14.00 -20.39 9.14
CA PHE A 268 -13.90 -18.94 8.91
C PHE A 268 -15.16 -18.41 8.22
N SER A 269 -15.61 -19.07 7.15
CA SER A 269 -16.84 -18.70 6.45
C SER A 269 -18.07 -18.71 7.37
N ARG A 270 -18.18 -19.71 8.26
CA ARG A 270 -19.27 -19.74 9.26
C ARG A 270 -19.16 -18.67 10.34
N GLY A 271 -17.94 -18.20 10.62
CA GLY A 271 -17.70 -17.14 11.59
C GLY A 271 -17.93 -15.73 11.05
N GLY A 272 -18.03 -15.56 9.73
CA GLY A 272 -18.23 -14.26 9.08
C GLY A 272 -17.01 -13.70 8.32
N MET A 273 -15.87 -14.41 8.32
CA MET A 273 -14.74 -14.06 7.46
C MET A 273 -14.76 -14.91 6.19
N GLN A 274 -15.05 -14.28 5.05
CA GLN A 274 -15.12 -14.96 3.77
C GLN A 274 -13.81 -14.83 3.00
N ILE A 275 -13.48 -15.87 2.22
CA ILE A 275 -12.41 -15.80 1.23
C ILE A 275 -13.06 -15.34 -0.07
N THR A 276 -12.97 -14.04 -0.35
CA THR A 276 -13.63 -13.38 -1.48
C THR A 276 -12.76 -13.34 -2.73
N GLY A 277 -11.53 -13.82 -2.64
CA GLY A 277 -10.61 -13.91 -3.77
C GLY A 277 -9.73 -15.14 -3.67
N THR A 278 -9.58 -15.87 -4.78
CA THR A 278 -8.81 -17.11 -4.82
C THR A 278 -7.90 -17.20 -6.04
N SER A 279 -6.90 -18.09 -5.96
CA SER A 279 -6.16 -18.52 -7.15
C SER A 279 -7.12 -19.15 -8.18
N PRO A 280 -6.78 -19.22 -9.47
CA PRO A 280 -7.70 -19.73 -10.49
C PRO A 280 -8.17 -21.18 -10.30
N ASP A 281 -7.42 -21.98 -9.55
CA ASP A 281 -7.79 -23.35 -9.15
C ASP A 281 -8.59 -23.41 -7.83
N GLY A 282 -8.87 -22.26 -7.21
CA GLY A 282 -9.62 -22.11 -5.96
C GLY A 282 -8.86 -22.53 -4.70
N SER A 283 -7.59 -22.95 -4.83
CA SER A 283 -6.83 -23.58 -3.74
C SER A 283 -6.26 -22.56 -2.74
N LEU A 284 -5.80 -21.41 -3.21
CA LEU A 284 -5.16 -20.37 -2.39
C LEU A 284 -6.16 -19.26 -2.08
N ALA A 285 -6.15 -18.79 -0.83
CA ALA A 285 -6.89 -17.60 -0.41
C ALA A 285 -6.04 -16.36 -0.70
N GLU A 286 -6.53 -15.50 -1.59
CA GLU A 286 -5.82 -14.28 -2.01
C GLU A 286 -6.42 -13.01 -1.41
N ILE A 287 -7.72 -13.05 -1.09
CA ILE A 287 -8.47 -11.95 -0.47
C ILE A 287 -9.37 -12.53 0.63
N VAL A 288 -9.41 -11.87 1.78
CA VAL A 288 -10.37 -12.13 2.85
C VAL A 288 -11.10 -10.85 3.24
N GLU A 289 -12.39 -10.97 3.54
CA GLU A 289 -13.26 -9.87 3.94
C GLU A 289 -14.14 -10.29 5.13
N LEU A 290 -14.57 -9.32 5.95
CA LEU A 290 -15.59 -9.53 6.98
C LEU A 290 -16.92 -8.97 6.48
N THR A 291 -17.95 -9.83 6.42
CA THR A 291 -19.26 -9.44 5.86
C THR A 291 -20.03 -8.45 6.72
N ASP A 292 -19.81 -8.50 8.04
CA ASP A 292 -20.57 -7.71 9.01
C ASP A 292 -19.84 -6.41 9.42
N HIS A 293 -18.75 -6.07 8.73
CA HIS A 293 -17.95 -4.88 9.01
C HIS A 293 -18.10 -3.86 7.87
N PRO A 294 -18.22 -2.54 8.14
CA PRO A 294 -18.47 -1.54 7.09
C PRO A 294 -17.44 -1.55 5.94
N TRP A 295 -16.17 -1.74 6.29
CA TRP A 295 -15.11 -2.00 5.31
C TRP A 295 -13.91 -2.72 5.96
N PHE A 296 -13.79 -4.04 5.77
CA PHE A 296 -12.65 -4.82 6.25
C PHE A 296 -12.18 -5.75 5.14
N LEU A 297 -11.00 -5.46 4.60
CA LEU A 297 -10.45 -6.20 3.47
C LEU A 297 -8.97 -6.46 3.72
N ALA A 298 -8.52 -7.68 3.44
CA ALA A 298 -7.11 -8.00 3.47
C ALA A 298 -6.70 -8.91 2.32
N VAL A 299 -5.52 -8.65 1.76
CA VAL A 299 -5.01 -9.34 0.57
C VAL A 299 -3.65 -9.97 0.83
N GLN A 300 -3.38 -11.06 0.14
CA GLN A 300 -2.12 -11.79 0.27
C GLN A 300 -1.01 -11.20 -0.64
N TYR A 301 -1.40 -10.53 -1.73
CA TYR A 301 -0.52 -9.84 -2.66
C TYR A 301 -0.14 -8.42 -2.21
N HIS A 302 0.66 -7.74 -3.03
CA HIS A 302 1.16 -6.38 -2.82
C HIS A 302 0.58 -5.38 -3.84
N PRO A 303 -0.63 -4.83 -3.58
CA PRO A 303 -1.29 -3.89 -4.48
C PRO A 303 -0.51 -2.57 -4.66
N GLU A 304 0.32 -2.21 -3.68
CA GLU A 304 1.10 -0.98 -3.69
C GLU A 304 2.11 -0.91 -4.85
N PHE A 305 2.49 -2.04 -5.43
CA PHE A 305 3.42 -2.07 -6.57
C PHE A 305 2.78 -1.70 -7.91
N LYS A 306 1.45 -1.59 -7.97
CA LYS A 306 0.71 -1.21 -9.19
C LYS A 306 0.07 0.17 -9.09
N SER A 307 0.12 0.81 -7.93
CA SER A 307 -0.41 2.15 -7.72
C SER A 307 0.44 3.19 -8.45
N LYS A 308 -0.22 4.15 -9.11
CA LYS A 308 0.40 5.28 -9.80
C LYS A 308 -0.32 6.57 -9.42
N PRO A 309 0.35 7.74 -9.48
CA PRO A 309 -0.24 9.01 -9.08
C PRO A 309 -1.49 9.37 -9.92
N ASN A 310 -1.47 9.08 -11.23
CA ASN A 310 -2.61 9.28 -12.13
C ASN A 310 -3.51 8.04 -12.30
N ARG A 311 -3.16 6.93 -11.65
CA ARG A 311 -3.93 5.69 -11.70
C ARG A 311 -3.72 4.93 -10.40
N ALA A 312 -4.33 5.49 -9.35
CA ALA A 312 -4.28 4.92 -8.01
C ALA A 312 -4.77 3.47 -8.03
N HIS A 313 -4.17 2.63 -7.20
CA HIS A 313 -4.58 1.24 -7.13
C HIS A 313 -6.01 1.13 -6.55
N PRO A 314 -6.93 0.36 -7.16
CA PRO A 314 -8.34 0.36 -6.78
C PRO A 314 -8.61 0.07 -5.30
N LEU A 315 -7.93 -0.91 -4.70
CA LEU A 315 -8.09 -1.20 -3.27
C LEU A 315 -7.64 -0.06 -2.34
N PHE A 316 -6.62 0.71 -2.72
CA PHE A 316 -6.22 1.88 -1.94
C PHE A 316 -7.25 3.01 -2.08
N THR A 317 -7.79 3.20 -3.29
CA THR A 317 -8.88 4.15 -3.56
C THR A 317 -10.13 3.80 -2.73
N GLY A 318 -10.57 2.53 -2.74
CA GLY A 318 -11.71 2.08 -1.94
C GLY A 318 -11.45 2.18 -0.43
N PHE A 319 -10.23 1.90 0.02
CA PHE A 319 -9.87 2.07 1.44
C PHE A 319 -9.96 3.54 1.90
N VAL A 320 -9.42 4.46 1.11
CA VAL A 320 -9.48 5.90 1.41
C VAL A 320 -10.92 6.42 1.36
N GLU A 321 -11.73 5.92 0.42
CA GLU A 321 -13.16 6.23 0.35
C GLU A 321 -13.90 5.77 1.61
N ALA A 322 -13.65 4.54 2.06
CA ALA A 322 -14.24 4.04 3.30
C ALA A 322 -13.79 4.85 4.52
N ALA A 323 -12.52 5.26 4.58
CA ALA A 323 -12.00 6.12 5.64
C ALA A 323 -12.66 7.51 5.63
N LEU A 324 -12.90 8.10 4.45
CA LEU A 324 -13.63 9.36 4.29
C LEU A 324 -15.07 9.23 4.81
N ALA A 325 -15.78 8.18 4.44
CA ALA A 325 -17.14 7.93 4.91
C ALA A 325 -17.19 7.77 6.43
N PHE A 326 -16.25 7.00 7.00
CA PHE A 326 -16.13 6.82 8.45
C PHE A 326 -15.82 8.14 9.18
N HIS A 327 -14.90 8.95 8.64
CA HIS A 327 -14.57 10.27 9.16
C HIS A 327 -15.81 11.16 9.25
N GLN A 328 -16.58 11.24 8.16
CA GLN A 328 -17.80 12.06 8.10
C GLN A 328 -18.86 11.60 9.10
N GLN A 329 -19.09 10.29 9.22
CA GLN A 329 -20.02 9.72 10.19
C GLN A 329 -19.61 10.07 11.63
N ARG A 330 -18.31 9.94 11.96
CA ARG A 330 -17.80 10.27 13.29
C ARG A 330 -17.93 11.77 13.59
N MET A 331 -17.66 12.64 12.62
CA MET A 331 -17.84 14.08 12.78
C MET A 331 -19.31 14.46 12.99
N GLN A 332 -20.24 13.80 12.30
CA GLN A 332 -21.67 14.01 12.49
C GLN A 332 -22.15 13.53 13.86
N ALA A 333 -21.65 12.38 14.35
CA ALA A 333 -22.00 11.86 15.66
C ALA A 333 -21.45 12.69 16.84
N ALA A 334 -20.44 13.53 16.59
CA ALA A 334 -19.84 14.40 17.59
C ALA A 334 -20.52 15.78 17.71
N LEU A 335 -21.45 16.12 16.81
CA LEU A 335 -22.24 17.36 16.80
C LEU A 335 -23.54 17.21 17.60
#